data_AF-A0A5S5MBZ9-F1
#
_entry.id   AF-A0A5S5MBZ9-F1
#
_cell.length_a   1.000
_cell.length_b   1.000
_cell.length_c   1.000
_cell.angle_alpha   90.00
_cell.angle_beta   90.00
_cell.angle_gamma   90.00
#
_symmetry.space_group_name_H-M   'P 1'
#
loop_
_entity.id
_entity.type
_entity.pdbx_description
1 polymer ?
#
loop_
_entity_poly.entity_id
_entity_poly.type
_entity_poly.pdbx_seq_one_letter_code
_entity_poly.pdbx_strand_id
1 'polypeptide(L)' 'RLFFLPPYSPHLNPDEMVWGYLKHHKIGKMVVSGPEDLRKKVFSILRSLQKKTVRVASFFRAQDTQYILA' A
#
# COMPACT_ATOMS: atom_id res chain seq x y z
N ARG A 1 14.27 3.69 14.19
CA ARG A 1 14.48 5.14 13.94
C ARG A 1 13.14 5.73 13.57
N LEU A 2 12.79 6.91 14.10
CA LEU A 2 11.59 7.64 13.68
C LEU A 2 11.97 8.61 12.55
N PHE A 3 11.16 8.68 11.50
CA PHE A 3 11.36 9.60 10.37
C PHE A 3 10.23 10.63 10.35
N PHE A 4 10.59 11.91 10.26
CA PHE A 4 9.64 13.01 10.09
C PHE A 4 9.59 13.40 8.62
N LEU A 5 8.42 13.31 8.01
CA LEU A 5 8.22 13.67 6.61
C LEU A 5 7.82 15.14 6.50
N PRO A 6 8.28 15.87 5.48
CA PRO A 6 7.74 17.17 5.16
C PRO A 6 6.23 17.11 4.90
N PRO A 7 5.48 18.18 5.21
CA PRO A 7 4.07 18.29 4.83
C PRO A 7 3.86 18.03 3.34
N TYR A 8 2.68 17.52 2.97
CA TYR A 8 2.26 17.30 1.59
C TYR A 8 3.22 16.46 0.72
N SER A 9 4.00 15.56 1.35
CA SER A 9 4.96 14.69 0.65
C SER A 9 4.55 13.21 0.69
N PRO A 10 3.39 12.83 0.13
CA PRO A 10 2.88 11.47 0.20
C PRO A 10 3.81 10.47 -0.52
N HIS A 11 4.53 10.89 -1.56
CA HIS A 11 5.49 10.07 -2.30
C HIS A 11 6.62 9.51 -1.42
N LEU A 12 6.90 10.15 -0.27
CA LEU A 12 7.88 9.67 0.70
C LEU A 12 7.32 8.60 1.66
N ASN A 13 6.00 8.37 1.68
CA ASN A 13 5.39 7.36 2.53
C ASN A 13 5.21 6.05 1.74
N PRO A 14 5.87 4.94 2.13
CA PRO A 14 5.74 3.66 1.43
C PRO A 14 4.32 3.09 1.45
N ASP A 15 3.46 3.52 2.38
CA ASP A 15 2.05 3.09 2.43
C ASP A 15 1.25 3.58 1.21
N GLU A 16 1.67 4.65 0.54
CA GLU A 16 1.03 5.08 -0.72
C GLU A 16 1.13 3.99 -1.81
N MET A 17 2.19 3.18 -1.81
CA MET A 17 2.28 2.04 -2.72
C MET A 17 1.34 0.89 -2.32
N VAL A 18 1.05 0.72 -1.03
CA VAL A 18 0.02 -0.21 -0.56
C VAL A 18 -1.36 0.26 -1.03
N TRP A 19 -1.64 1.56 -0.91
CA TRP A 19 -2.88 2.17 -1.40
C TRP A 19 -3.01 2.06 -2.91
N GLY A 20 -1.94 2.34 -3.65
CA GLY A 20 -1.90 2.20 -5.11
C GLY A 20 -2.15 0.76 -5.56
N TYR A 21 -1.52 -0.22 -4.90
CA TYR A 21 -1.77 -1.65 -5.15
C TYR A 21 -3.23 -2.02 -4.91
N LEU A 22 -3.80 -1.56 -3.79
CA LEU A 22 -5.18 -1.87 -3.44
C LEU A 22 -6.16 -1.23 -4.44
N LYS A 23 -6.04 0.07 -4.72
CA LYS A 23 -6.98 0.85 -5.55
C LYS A 23 -6.87 0.48 -7.03
N HIS A 24 -5.68 0.60 -7.62
CA HIS A 24 -5.52 0.50 -9.08
C HIS A 24 -5.39 -0.94 -9.59
N HIS A 25 -4.82 -1.85 -8.79
CA HIS A 25 -4.56 -3.21 -9.24
C HIS A 25 -5.54 -4.24 -8.69
N LYS A 26 -6.38 -3.88 -7.71
CA LYS A 26 -7.30 -4.80 -7.04
C LYS A 26 -8.73 -4.27 -6.98
N ILE A 27 -9.10 -3.56 -5.93
CA ILE A 27 -10.50 -3.26 -5.64
C ILE A 27 -11.17 -2.43 -6.74
N GLY A 28 -10.44 -1.53 -7.41
CA GLY A 28 -10.96 -0.73 -8.52
C GLY A 28 -11.37 -1.54 -9.76
N LYS A 29 -11.05 -2.84 -9.81
CA LYS A 29 -11.44 -3.77 -10.88
C LYS A 29 -12.49 -4.78 -10.43
N MET A 30 -13.04 -4.65 -9.22
CA MET A 30 -14.03 -5.56 -8.65
C MET A 30 -15.37 -4.84 -8.52
N VAL A 31 -16.47 -5.54 -8.79
CA VAL A 31 -17.81 -5.06 -8.40
C VAL A 31 -17.87 -5.01 -6.87
N VAL A 32 -18.35 -3.92 -6.30
CA VAL A 32 -18.55 -3.74 -4.85
C VAL A 32 -20.03 -3.49 -4.60
N SER A 33 -20.67 -4.36 -3.83
CA SER A 33 -22.13 -4.28 -3.61
C SER A 33 -22.53 -3.41 -2.42
N GLY A 34 -21.58 -3.01 -1.57
CA GLY A 34 -21.83 -2.15 -0.42
C GLY A 34 -20.65 -2.08 0.55
N PRO A 35 -20.79 -1.36 1.68
CA PRO A 35 -19.70 -1.12 2.62
C PRO A 35 -19.09 -2.39 3.22
N GLU A 36 -19.90 -3.37 3.61
CA GLU A 36 -19.39 -4.62 4.20
C GLU A 36 -18.66 -5.50 3.17
N ASP A 37 -19.14 -5.52 1.92
CA ASP A 37 -18.47 -6.22 0.83
C ASP A 37 -17.13 -5.55 0.49
N LEU A 38 -17.10 -4.21 0.42
CA LEU A 38 -15.87 -3.44 0.27
C LEU A 38 -14.87 -3.80 1.36
N ARG A 39 -15.30 -3.76 2.63
CA ARG A 39 -14.47 -4.07 3.79
C ARG A 39 -13.89 -5.48 3.68
N LYS A 40 -14.73 -6.50 3.41
CA LYS A 40 -14.28 -7.89 3.23
C LYS A 40 -13.24 -8.03 2.12
N LYS A 41 -13.47 -7.41 0.96
CA LYS A 41 -12.54 -7.45 -0.18
C LYS A 41 -11.23 -6.74 0.12
N VAL A 42 -11.27 -5.56 0.72
CA VAL A 42 -10.09 -4.81 1.17
C VAL A 42 -9.24 -5.65 2.12
N PHE A 43 -9.83 -6.23 3.16
CA PHE A 43 -9.09 -7.09 4.09
C PHE A 43 -8.48 -8.33 3.40
N SER A 44 -9.21 -8.96 2.49
CA SER A 44 -8.69 -10.09 1.70
C SER A 44 -7.47 -9.69 0.86
N ILE A 45 -7.55 -8.54 0.18
CA ILE A 45 -6.45 -7.99 -0.63
C ILE A 45 -5.22 -7.69 0.23
N LEU A 46 -5.41 -7.02 1.38
CA LEU A 46 -4.30 -6.66 2.28
C LEU A 46 -3.64 -7.90 2.88
N ARG A 47 -4.41 -8.90 3.31
CA ARG A 47 -3.88 -10.19 3.79
C ARG A 47 -3.12 -10.94 2.70
N SER A 48 -3.57 -10.86 1.45
CA SER A 48 -2.84 -11.42 0.31
C SER A 48 -1.54 -10.67 0.06
N LEU A 49 -1.55 -9.33 0.11
CA LEU A 49 -0.37 -8.49 -0.08
C LEU A 49 0.69 -8.75 1.01
N GLN A 50 0.28 -8.90 2.27
CA GLN A 50 1.18 -9.23 3.38
C GLN A 50 2.02 -10.48 3.12
N LYS A 51 1.45 -11.49 2.45
CA LYS A 51 2.16 -12.73 2.10
C LYS A 51 3.12 -12.55 0.92
N LYS A 52 3.04 -11.45 0.16
CA LYS A 52 3.91 -11.15 -0.97
C LYS A 52 5.12 -10.33 -0.51
N THR A 53 5.96 -10.95 0.31
CA THR A 53 7.10 -10.29 0.98
C THR A 53 8.03 -9.57 0.01
N VAL A 54 8.31 -10.12 -1.17
CA VAL A 54 9.12 -9.47 -2.20
C VAL A 54 8.50 -8.15 -2.68
N ARG A 55 7.18 -8.13 -2.85
CA ARG A 55 6.44 -6.92 -3.26
C ARG A 55 6.41 -5.89 -2.14
N VAL A 56 6.15 -6.32 -0.91
CA VAL A 56 6.21 -5.42 0.26
C VAL A 56 7.60 -4.82 0.41
N ALA A 57 8.66 -5.63 0.27
CA ALA A 57 10.04 -5.16 0.31
C ALA A 57 10.36 -4.17 -0.83
N SER A 58 9.80 -4.36 -2.03
CA SER A 58 10.00 -3.42 -3.14
C SER A 58 9.43 -2.04 -2.84
N PHE A 59 8.40 -1.92 -1.99
CA PHE A 59 7.87 -0.61 -1.60
C PHE A 59 8.93 0.18 -0.86
N PHE A 60 9.64 -0.42 0.11
CA PHE A 60 10.71 0.29 0.81
C PHE A 60 11.95 0.56 -0.05
N ARG A 61 12.10 -0.11 -1.20
CA ARG A 61 13.24 0.06 -2.12
C ARG A 61 12.95 1.04 -3.27
N ALA A 62 11.76 1.64 -3.32
CA ALA A 62 11.48 2.67 -4.30
C ALA A 62 12.35 3.91 -4.05
N GLN A 63 12.62 4.67 -5.11
CA GLN A 63 13.55 5.80 -5.09
C GLN A 63 13.29 6.80 -3.95
N ASP A 64 12.01 7.10 -3.69
CA ASP A 64 11.60 8.12 -2.73
C ASP A 64 11.48 7.60 -1.28
N THR A 65 11.52 6.28 -1.08
CA THR A 65 11.30 5.63 0.22
C THR A 65 12.50 4.83 0.71
N GLN A 66 13.55 4.70 -0.11
CA GLN A 66 14.76 3.96 0.22
C GLN A 66 15.50 4.51 1.44
N TYR A 67 15.26 5.76 1.83
CA TYR A 67 15.81 6.37 3.03
C TYR A 67 15.47 5.58 4.32
N ILE A 68 14.41 4.77 4.28
CA ILE A 68 13.99 3.91 5.41
C ILE A 68 14.98 2.77 5.65
N LEU A 69 15.71 2.34 4.61
CA LEU A 69 16.66 1.23 4.67
C LEU A 69 18.06 1.65 5.10
N ALA A 70 18.29 2.97 5.26
CA ALA A 70 19.56 3.56 5.65
C ALA A 70 19.74 3.68 7.18
#